data_AF-A0A803P734-F1
#
_entry.id   AF-A0A803P734-F1
#
_cell.length_a   1.000
_cell.length_b   1.000
_cell.length_c   1.000
_cell.angle_alpha   90.00
_cell.angle_beta   90.00
_cell.angle_gamma   90.00
#
_symmetry.space_group_name_H-M   'P 1'
#
loop_
_entity.id
_entity.type
_entity.pdbx_description
1 polymer ?
#
loop_
_entity_poly.entity_id
_entity_poly.type
_entity_poly.pdbx_seq_one_letter_code
_entity_poly.pdbx_strand_id
1 'polypeptide(L)'
;MIKRATGVPIENILYLGGPNIASEIYNKEYANARICGSEKWRKPLAKFLRQPHFIVWDNSDLVTHEVMGGLKNVYAIGAGMVAALTKESATSKSVYFAHCTSEMIFITHLLAEEPEKLAGPLLADTYVTLLKGRNAWYGQMIAKGELSRDMGDSISGKGMIQGVSAVGAFYELLSQSSLNMLHPEEKKHVAPVELCPILKMLYRILITGEQSPQAILEALRDETLNDPRERIEIAQSHVFYRPSLLGQP
;
A
#
# COMPACT_ATOMS: atom_id res chain seq x y z
N MET A 1 8.89 5.09 8.68
CA MET A 1 10.28 4.64 8.52
C MET A 1 10.76 3.87 9.74
N ILE A 2 11.09 2.60 9.54
CA ILE A 2 11.65 1.69 10.56
C ILE A 2 12.89 2.30 11.23
N LYS A 3 13.78 2.96 10.45
CA LYS A 3 14.95 3.68 10.97
C LYS A 3 14.59 4.63 12.11
N ARG A 4 13.54 5.45 11.93
CA ARG A 4 13.12 6.46 12.92
C ARG A 4 12.51 5.81 14.16
N ALA A 5 11.73 4.74 13.99
CA ALA A 5 11.07 4.05 15.10
C ALA A 5 12.05 3.23 15.96
N THR A 6 13.11 2.69 15.34
CA THR A 6 14.02 1.75 16.00
C THR A 6 15.38 2.34 16.36
N GLY A 7 15.77 3.47 15.74
CA GLY A 7 17.13 4.02 15.85
C GLY A 7 18.19 3.17 15.15
N VAL A 8 17.81 2.06 14.50
CA VAL A 8 18.76 1.18 13.80
C VAL A 8 19.30 1.89 12.56
N PRO A 9 20.62 1.86 12.33
CA PRO A 9 21.21 2.43 11.12
C PRO A 9 20.62 1.80 9.85
N ILE A 10 20.34 2.62 8.84
CA ILE A 10 19.62 2.19 7.63
C ILE A 10 20.36 1.08 6.89
N GLU A 11 21.69 1.06 6.98
CA GLU A 11 22.55 0.04 6.39
C GLU A 11 22.39 -1.35 7.04
N ASN A 12 21.74 -1.44 8.20
CA ASN A 12 21.43 -2.69 8.90
C ASN A 12 19.93 -3.05 8.85
N ILE A 13 19.13 -2.27 8.11
CA ILE A 13 17.72 -2.57 7.88
C ILE A 13 17.59 -3.22 6.51
N LEU A 14 16.88 -4.34 6.47
CA LEU A 14 16.50 -5.01 5.25
C LEU A 14 14.99 -5.19 5.19
N TYR A 15 14.45 -5.09 3.99
CA TYR A 15 13.10 -5.54 3.69
C TYR A 15 13.18 -6.89 2.99
N LEU A 16 12.26 -7.81 3.30
CA LEU A 16 12.04 -9.03 2.53
C LEU A 16 10.54 -9.14 2.26
N GLY A 17 10.14 -9.10 1.00
CA GLY A 17 8.74 -9.18 0.60
C GLY A 17 8.58 -9.71 -0.82
N GLY A 18 7.35 -9.86 -1.29
CA GLY A 18 7.04 -10.55 -2.54
C GLY A 18 5.73 -11.35 -2.40
N PRO A 19 5.23 -11.93 -3.51
CA PRO A 19 4.06 -12.80 -3.51
C PRO A 19 4.31 -14.11 -2.74
N ASN A 20 4.29 -14.01 -1.42
CA ASN A 20 4.92 -14.95 -0.50
C ASN A 20 3.96 -15.42 0.59
N ILE A 21 2.88 -16.09 0.20
CA ILE A 21 1.94 -16.62 1.18
C ILE A 21 2.61 -17.78 1.92
N ALA A 22 2.72 -17.62 3.24
CA ALA A 22 3.51 -18.50 4.09
C ALA A 22 3.13 -19.99 3.94
N SER A 23 1.84 -20.31 3.87
CA SER A 23 1.37 -21.69 3.70
C SER A 23 1.71 -22.27 2.33
N GLU A 24 1.75 -21.44 1.28
CA GLU A 24 2.08 -21.88 -0.09
C GLU A 24 3.58 -22.14 -0.21
N ILE A 25 4.41 -21.26 0.35
CA ILE A 25 5.85 -21.48 0.45
C ILE A 25 6.16 -22.75 1.25
N TYR A 26 5.48 -22.95 2.39
CA TYR A 26 5.62 -24.17 3.19
C TYR A 26 5.30 -25.44 2.39
N ASN A 27 4.30 -25.38 1.52
CA ASN A 27 3.90 -26.45 0.62
C ASN A 27 4.76 -26.57 -0.65
N LYS A 28 5.87 -25.81 -0.75
CA LYS A 28 6.78 -25.78 -1.90
C LYS A 28 6.15 -25.31 -3.21
N GLU A 29 5.07 -24.53 -3.13
CA GLU A 29 4.55 -23.79 -4.28
C GLU A 29 5.59 -22.76 -4.76
N TYR A 30 5.52 -22.39 -6.03
CA TYR A 30 6.46 -21.41 -6.60
C TYR A 30 6.18 -20.01 -6.06
N ALA A 31 7.19 -19.42 -5.44
CA ALA A 31 7.13 -18.07 -4.92
C ALA A 31 8.43 -17.30 -5.24
N ASN A 32 8.33 -15.97 -5.23
CA ASN A 32 9.49 -15.11 -5.38
C ASN A 32 9.49 -13.99 -4.36
N ALA A 33 10.68 -13.61 -3.93
CA ALA A 33 10.87 -12.52 -3.00
C ALA A 33 11.89 -11.52 -3.54
N ARG A 34 11.82 -10.33 -2.96
CA ARG A 34 12.79 -9.27 -3.10
C ARG A 34 13.33 -8.91 -1.74
N ILE A 35 14.66 -8.91 -1.62
CA ILE A 35 15.36 -8.42 -0.44
C ILE A 35 15.96 -7.05 -0.74
N CYS A 36 15.62 -6.05 0.06
CA CYS A 36 16.05 -4.67 -0.17
C CYS A 36 16.91 -4.13 0.95
N GLY A 37 17.88 -3.28 0.61
CA GLY A 37 18.69 -2.51 1.56
C GLY A 37 20.19 -2.49 1.22
N SER A 38 21.03 -2.45 2.26
CA SER A 38 22.48 -2.33 2.07
C SER A 38 23.09 -3.52 1.33
N GLU A 39 24.00 -3.22 0.41
CA GLU A 39 24.78 -4.22 -0.33
C GLU A 39 25.46 -5.25 0.58
N LYS A 40 25.99 -4.76 1.72
CA LYS A 40 26.69 -5.56 2.74
C LYS A 40 25.90 -6.81 3.13
N TRP A 41 24.57 -6.68 3.24
CA TRP A 41 23.71 -7.74 3.72
C TRP A 41 22.80 -8.32 2.63
N ARG A 42 22.23 -7.48 1.73
CA ARG A 42 21.21 -7.94 0.77
C ARG A 42 21.72 -9.02 -0.17
N LYS A 43 22.96 -8.89 -0.70
CA LYS A 43 23.53 -9.84 -1.67
C LYS A 43 23.79 -11.22 -1.06
N PRO A 44 24.53 -11.35 0.07
CA PRO A 44 24.75 -12.67 0.67
C PRO A 44 23.45 -13.32 1.16
N LEU A 45 22.52 -12.54 1.73
CA LEU A 45 21.23 -13.08 2.19
C LEU A 45 20.31 -13.47 1.04
N ALA A 46 20.27 -12.71 -0.06
CA ALA A 46 19.54 -13.10 -1.27
C ALA A 46 20.01 -14.48 -1.73
N LYS A 47 21.33 -14.70 -1.82
CA LYS A 47 21.91 -15.99 -2.21
C LYS A 47 21.55 -17.10 -1.22
N PHE A 48 21.63 -16.83 0.07
CA PHE A 48 21.33 -17.80 1.14
C PHE A 48 19.87 -18.26 1.14
N LEU A 49 18.93 -17.33 0.92
CA LEU A 49 17.49 -17.62 0.98
C LEU A 49 16.96 -18.36 -0.25
N ARG A 50 17.69 -18.40 -1.36
CA ARG A 50 17.23 -19.04 -2.60
C ARG A 50 17.07 -20.55 -2.43
N GLN A 51 15.93 -21.05 -2.90
CA GLN A 51 15.58 -22.46 -3.00
C GLN A 51 14.99 -22.75 -4.40
N PRO A 52 14.90 -24.01 -4.85
CA PRO A 52 14.35 -24.32 -6.17
C PRO A 52 12.93 -23.77 -6.43
N HIS A 53 12.10 -23.70 -5.39
CA HIS A 53 10.72 -23.20 -5.45
C HIS A 53 10.57 -21.77 -4.88
N PHE A 54 11.63 -21.19 -4.29
CA PHE A 54 11.61 -19.87 -3.67
C PHE A 54 12.79 -19.02 -4.17
N ILE A 55 12.49 -18.14 -5.12
CA ILE A 55 13.51 -17.35 -5.81
C ILE A 55 13.59 -15.97 -5.22
N VAL A 56 14.75 -15.62 -4.66
CA VAL A 56 15.00 -14.30 -4.06
C VAL A 56 15.88 -13.46 -4.97
N TRP A 57 15.44 -12.23 -5.24
CA TRP A 57 16.16 -11.19 -5.96
C TRP A 57 16.55 -10.06 -5.00
N ASP A 58 17.62 -9.33 -5.28
CA ASP A 58 18.02 -8.18 -4.46
C ASP A 58 17.71 -6.84 -5.15
N ASN A 59 17.48 -5.80 -4.35
CA ASN A 59 17.41 -4.40 -4.79
C ASN A 59 18.02 -3.50 -3.70
N SER A 60 18.60 -2.35 -4.04
CA SER A 60 19.04 -1.36 -3.06
C SER A 60 17.90 -0.49 -2.51
N ASP A 61 16.79 -0.38 -3.24
CA ASP A 61 15.67 0.50 -2.89
C ASP A 61 14.85 -0.04 -1.72
N LEU A 62 15.25 0.34 -0.50
CA LEU A 62 14.56 -0.02 0.73
C LEU A 62 13.27 0.79 0.94
N VAL A 63 13.28 2.07 0.55
CA VAL A 63 12.19 3.01 0.86
C VAL A 63 10.92 2.63 0.11
N THR A 64 11.02 2.39 -1.21
CA THR A 64 9.87 1.95 -2.00
C THR A 64 9.25 0.70 -1.44
N HIS A 65 10.06 -0.27 -1.05
CA HIS A 65 9.56 -1.55 -0.54
C HIS A 65 8.93 -1.45 0.85
N GLU A 66 9.46 -0.61 1.74
CA GLU A 66 8.82 -0.32 3.03
C GLU A 66 7.45 0.36 2.81
N VAL A 67 7.39 1.38 1.95
CA VAL A 67 6.17 2.11 1.63
C VAL A 67 5.12 1.19 1.00
N MET A 68 5.49 0.45 -0.04
CA MET A 68 4.60 -0.46 -0.76
C MET A 68 4.14 -1.62 0.12
N GLY A 69 5.00 -2.13 1.02
CA GLY A 69 4.63 -3.14 2.01
C GLY A 69 3.55 -2.68 2.99
N GLY A 70 3.54 -1.39 3.33
CA GLY A 70 2.45 -0.77 4.11
C GLY A 70 1.19 -0.54 3.27
N LEU A 71 1.32 0.11 2.12
CA LEU A 71 0.19 0.48 1.26
C LEU A 71 -0.60 -0.72 0.74
N LYS A 72 0.07 -1.83 0.41
CA LYS A 72 -0.65 -3.03 -0.07
C LYS A 72 -1.65 -3.56 0.98
N ASN A 73 -1.34 -3.40 2.26
CA ASN A 73 -2.24 -3.80 3.34
C ASN A 73 -3.43 -2.84 3.48
N VAL A 74 -3.21 -1.53 3.27
CA VAL A 74 -4.27 -0.52 3.21
C VAL A 74 -5.27 -0.87 2.10
N TYR A 75 -4.76 -0.99 0.87
CA TYR A 75 -5.61 -1.20 -0.29
C TYR A 75 -6.21 -2.61 -0.37
N ALA A 76 -5.60 -3.60 0.29
CA ALA A 76 -6.23 -4.91 0.46
C ALA A 76 -7.56 -4.82 1.23
N ILE A 77 -7.68 -3.95 2.24
CA ILE A 77 -8.96 -3.76 2.96
C ILE A 77 -10.04 -3.26 1.99
N GLY A 78 -9.75 -2.20 1.23
CA GLY A 78 -10.72 -1.68 0.26
C GLY A 78 -11.04 -2.70 -0.84
N ALA A 79 -10.06 -3.46 -1.33
CA ALA A 79 -10.29 -4.53 -2.28
C ALA A 79 -11.29 -5.58 -1.73
N GLY A 80 -11.18 -5.92 -0.45
CA GLY A 80 -12.12 -6.78 0.25
C GLY A 80 -13.54 -6.21 0.32
N MET A 81 -13.67 -4.92 0.62
CA MET A 81 -14.97 -4.24 0.63
C MET A 81 -15.61 -4.25 -0.76
N VAL A 82 -14.85 -3.88 -1.81
CA VAL A 82 -15.33 -3.91 -3.20
C VAL A 82 -15.78 -5.32 -3.57
N ALA A 83 -14.97 -6.33 -3.28
CA ALA A 83 -15.28 -7.72 -3.55
C ALA A 83 -16.63 -8.15 -2.94
N ALA A 84 -16.89 -7.81 -1.69
CA ALA A 84 -18.16 -8.12 -1.03
C ALA A 84 -19.34 -7.34 -1.63
N LEU A 85 -19.20 -6.02 -1.81
CA LEU A 85 -20.29 -5.15 -2.26
C LEU A 85 -20.67 -5.37 -3.72
N THR A 86 -19.72 -5.79 -4.56
CA THR A 86 -19.95 -6.02 -6.00
C THR A 86 -20.08 -7.50 -6.34
N LYS A 87 -20.33 -8.36 -5.34
CA LYS A 87 -20.49 -9.83 -5.51
C LYS A 87 -19.36 -10.45 -6.35
N GLU A 88 -18.12 -10.14 -5.98
CA GLU A 88 -16.89 -10.63 -6.61
C GLU A 88 -16.69 -10.23 -8.09
N SER A 89 -17.41 -9.21 -8.58
CA SER A 89 -17.23 -8.64 -9.94
C SER A 89 -15.76 -8.41 -10.29
N ALA A 90 -15.26 -9.16 -11.28
CA ALA A 90 -13.91 -9.02 -11.79
C ALA A 90 -13.65 -7.59 -12.31
N THR A 91 -14.62 -7.01 -13.01
CA THR A 91 -14.54 -5.65 -13.55
C THR A 91 -14.42 -4.60 -12.46
N SER A 92 -15.22 -4.70 -11.40
CA SER A 92 -15.17 -3.72 -10.30
C SER A 92 -13.85 -3.83 -9.53
N LYS A 93 -13.36 -5.05 -9.31
CA LYS A 93 -12.04 -5.29 -8.70
C LYS A 93 -10.90 -4.79 -9.57
N SER A 94 -10.97 -4.94 -10.89
CA SER A 94 -9.93 -4.41 -11.80
C SER A 94 -9.91 -2.89 -11.84
N VAL A 95 -11.09 -2.24 -11.82
CA VAL A 95 -11.18 -0.77 -11.69
C VAL A 95 -10.56 -0.32 -10.37
N TYR A 96 -10.96 -0.93 -9.25
CA TYR A 96 -10.35 -0.64 -7.95
C TYR A 96 -8.83 -0.80 -7.97
N PHE A 97 -8.32 -1.88 -8.59
CA PHE A 97 -6.89 -2.15 -8.72
C PHE A 97 -6.15 -1.03 -9.47
N ALA A 98 -6.72 -0.51 -10.56
CA ALA A 98 -6.12 0.60 -11.30
C ALA A 98 -6.03 1.87 -10.46
N HIS A 99 -7.10 2.23 -9.75
CA HIS A 99 -7.10 3.42 -8.90
C HIS A 99 -6.14 3.27 -7.72
N CYS A 100 -6.19 2.15 -6.98
CA CYS A 100 -5.32 1.98 -5.82
C CYS A 100 -3.84 1.93 -6.21
N THR A 101 -3.48 1.26 -7.31
CA THR A 101 -2.07 1.22 -7.76
C THR A 101 -1.57 2.59 -8.20
N SER A 102 -2.43 3.44 -8.77
CA SER A 102 -2.05 4.83 -9.07
C SER A 102 -1.79 5.67 -7.81
N GLU A 103 -2.59 5.51 -6.74
CA GLU A 103 -2.31 6.15 -5.45
C GLU A 103 -1.02 5.60 -4.82
N MET A 104 -0.79 4.29 -4.90
CA MET A 104 0.46 3.68 -4.43
C MET A 104 1.68 4.28 -5.12
N ILE A 105 1.62 4.44 -6.45
CA ILE A 105 2.70 5.06 -7.23
C ILE A 105 2.90 6.52 -6.80
N PHE A 106 1.81 7.27 -6.65
CA PHE A 106 1.84 8.67 -6.23
C PHE A 106 2.48 8.87 -4.85
N ILE A 107 2.01 8.12 -3.85
CA ILE A 107 2.53 8.18 -2.49
C ILE A 107 4.01 7.77 -2.47
N THR A 108 4.39 6.77 -3.27
CA THR A 108 5.79 6.31 -3.31
C THR A 108 6.72 7.39 -3.90
N HIS A 109 6.33 8.07 -4.98
CA HIS A 109 7.13 9.19 -5.54
C HIS A 109 7.19 10.41 -4.62
N LEU A 110 6.22 10.57 -3.73
CA LEU A 110 6.29 11.59 -2.69
C LEU A 110 7.41 11.29 -1.68
N LEU A 111 7.68 10.00 -1.41
CA LEU A 111 8.54 9.54 -0.33
C LEU A 111 9.91 9.04 -0.79
N ALA A 112 10.08 8.68 -2.06
CA ALA A 112 11.32 8.19 -2.65
C ALA A 112 11.68 9.00 -3.89
N GLU A 113 12.97 9.32 -4.04
CA GLU A 113 13.48 10.16 -5.14
C GLU A 113 13.38 9.45 -6.48
N GLU A 114 13.91 8.23 -6.56
CA GLU A 114 13.89 7.37 -7.76
C GLU A 114 13.31 5.99 -7.41
N PRO A 115 11.99 5.89 -7.17
CA PRO A 115 11.40 4.64 -6.70
C PRO A 115 11.44 3.53 -7.75
N GLU A 116 11.62 2.29 -7.30
CA GLU A 116 11.38 1.12 -8.14
C GLU A 116 9.96 1.18 -8.72
N LYS A 117 9.86 1.01 -10.05
CA LYS A 117 8.55 0.96 -10.74
C LYS A 117 7.70 -0.18 -10.16
N LEU A 118 6.42 0.11 -9.93
CA LEU A 118 5.41 -0.91 -9.59
C LEU A 118 5.17 -1.83 -10.80
N ALA A 119 6.07 -2.79 -10.99
CA ALA A 119 6.09 -3.73 -12.10
C ALA A 119 6.68 -5.08 -11.65
N GLY A 120 6.49 -6.11 -12.48
CA GLY A 120 7.08 -7.43 -12.24
C GLY A 120 6.75 -7.98 -10.84
N PRO A 121 7.76 -8.41 -10.05
CA PRO A 121 7.54 -8.98 -8.70
C PRO A 121 6.80 -8.06 -7.72
N LEU A 122 7.06 -6.75 -7.74
CA LEU A 122 6.42 -5.80 -6.82
C LEU A 122 4.93 -5.63 -7.13
N LEU A 123 4.58 -5.66 -8.42
CA LEU A 123 3.19 -5.69 -8.89
C LEU A 123 2.51 -7.02 -8.50
N ALA A 124 3.21 -8.14 -8.65
CA ALA A 124 2.70 -9.46 -8.28
C ALA A 124 2.41 -9.58 -6.77
N ASP A 125 3.28 -9.04 -5.91
CA ASP A 125 3.07 -8.99 -4.45
C ASP A 125 1.80 -8.16 -4.11
N THR A 126 1.69 -6.99 -4.72
CA THR A 126 0.50 -6.13 -4.58
C THR A 126 -0.76 -6.90 -5.00
N TYR A 127 -0.75 -7.49 -6.19
CA TYR A 127 -1.88 -8.23 -6.73
C TYR A 127 -2.33 -9.38 -5.83
N VAL A 128 -1.41 -10.26 -5.41
CA VAL A 128 -1.77 -11.40 -4.58
C VAL A 128 -2.31 -10.97 -3.21
N THR A 129 -1.77 -9.88 -2.65
CA THR A 129 -2.21 -9.33 -1.35
C THR A 129 -3.62 -8.75 -1.43
N LEU A 130 -3.99 -8.15 -2.56
CA LEU A 130 -5.34 -7.63 -2.79
C LEU A 130 -6.35 -8.74 -3.07
N LEU A 131 -5.92 -9.86 -3.67
CA LEU A 131 -6.79 -11.02 -3.89
C LEU A 131 -7.12 -11.79 -2.62
N LYS A 132 -6.13 -11.97 -1.75
CA LYS A 132 -6.25 -12.82 -0.57
C LYS A 132 -5.36 -12.33 0.56
N GLY A 133 -5.82 -12.54 1.78
CA GLY A 133 -5.08 -12.19 2.98
C GLY A 133 -6.00 -11.71 4.09
N ARG A 134 -5.41 -11.42 5.25
CA ARG A 134 -6.16 -11.01 6.44
C ARG A 134 -6.80 -9.63 6.25
N ASN A 135 -6.12 -8.71 5.57
CA ASN A 135 -6.65 -7.36 5.29
C ASN A 135 -7.83 -7.39 4.30
N ALA A 136 -7.72 -8.14 3.19
CA ALA A 136 -8.83 -8.33 2.26
C ALA A 136 -10.02 -9.05 2.90
N TRP A 137 -9.76 -10.10 3.69
CA TRP A 137 -10.80 -10.76 4.48
C TRP A 137 -11.49 -9.77 5.44
N TYR A 138 -10.73 -8.95 6.17
CA TYR A 138 -11.29 -7.96 7.09
C TYR A 138 -12.23 -6.98 6.36
N GLY A 139 -11.79 -6.46 5.22
CA GLY A 139 -12.60 -5.61 4.34
C GLY A 139 -13.91 -6.27 3.88
N GLN A 140 -13.87 -7.56 3.55
CA GLN A 140 -15.07 -8.33 3.20
C GLN A 140 -16.04 -8.44 4.38
N MET A 141 -15.54 -8.78 5.58
CA MET A 141 -16.40 -9.01 6.75
C MET A 141 -17.11 -7.74 7.20
N ILE A 142 -16.41 -6.61 7.24
CA ILE A 142 -17.03 -5.31 7.60
C ILE A 142 -18.05 -4.86 6.55
N ALA A 143 -17.77 -5.09 5.25
CA ALA A 143 -18.70 -4.74 4.19
C ALA A 143 -19.98 -5.59 4.19
N LYS A 144 -19.90 -6.84 4.68
CA LYS A 144 -21.06 -7.71 4.89
C LYS A 144 -21.81 -7.43 6.21
N GLY A 145 -21.25 -6.62 7.11
CA GLY A 145 -21.77 -6.43 8.46
C GLY A 145 -21.52 -7.62 9.40
N GLU A 146 -20.66 -8.56 9.02
CA GLU A 146 -20.30 -9.74 9.81
C GLU A 146 -19.24 -9.43 10.88
N LEU A 147 -18.55 -8.30 10.75
CA LEU A 147 -17.56 -7.81 11.71
C LEU A 147 -17.81 -6.33 12.01
N SER A 148 -17.82 -5.96 13.29
CA SER A 148 -17.85 -4.55 13.69
C SER A 148 -16.43 -3.98 13.74
N ARG A 149 -16.30 -2.73 13.32
CA ARG A 149 -15.05 -1.94 13.45
C ARG A 149 -14.64 -1.78 14.92
N ASP A 150 -15.60 -1.81 15.84
CA ASP A 150 -15.37 -1.62 17.28
C ASP A 150 -14.63 -2.81 17.92
N MET A 151 -14.52 -3.94 17.21
CA MET A 151 -13.73 -5.09 17.65
C MET A 151 -12.22 -4.84 17.59
N GLY A 152 -11.81 -3.68 17.06
CA GLY A 152 -10.42 -3.27 16.95
C GLY A 152 -9.67 -3.95 15.80
N ASP A 153 -8.38 -3.70 15.73
CA ASP A 153 -7.49 -4.18 14.67
C ASP A 153 -6.79 -5.50 15.01
N SER A 154 -7.07 -6.11 16.18
CA SER A 154 -6.54 -7.43 16.56
C SER A 154 -7.67 -8.43 16.70
N ILE A 155 -7.85 -9.28 15.69
CA ILE A 155 -8.95 -10.23 15.63
C ILE A 155 -8.51 -11.61 16.12
N SER A 156 -9.24 -12.16 17.08
CA SER A 156 -9.00 -13.50 17.61
C SER A 156 -8.97 -14.55 16.48
N GLY A 157 -7.93 -15.38 16.44
CA GLY A 157 -7.73 -16.40 15.40
C GLY A 157 -7.24 -15.89 14.04
N LYS A 158 -7.12 -14.58 13.83
CA LYS A 158 -6.56 -13.96 12.60
C LYS A 158 -5.31 -13.12 12.88
N GLY A 159 -5.19 -12.55 14.07
CA GLY A 159 -4.12 -11.64 14.48
C GLY A 159 -4.39 -10.20 14.07
N MET A 160 -3.32 -9.39 14.05
CA MET A 160 -3.39 -7.96 13.76
C MET A 160 -3.66 -7.67 12.27
N ILE A 161 -4.64 -6.80 12.02
CA ILE A 161 -5.04 -6.25 10.72
C ILE A 161 -4.24 -4.97 10.49
N GLN A 162 -2.99 -5.14 10.09
CA GLN A 162 -2.00 -4.06 9.94
C GLN A 162 -2.48 -2.93 8.99
N GLY A 163 -3.39 -3.23 8.06
CA GLY A 163 -3.94 -2.25 7.14
C GLY A 163 -4.72 -1.13 7.85
N VAL A 164 -5.36 -1.39 9.00
CA VAL A 164 -6.12 -0.38 9.74
C VAL A 164 -5.17 0.70 10.28
N SER A 165 -4.12 0.29 11.00
CA SER A 165 -3.13 1.24 11.53
C SER A 165 -2.37 1.95 10.40
N ALA A 166 -2.12 1.25 9.28
CA ALA A 166 -1.47 1.84 8.10
C ALA A 166 -2.35 2.92 7.42
N VAL A 167 -3.68 2.75 7.39
CA VAL A 167 -4.60 3.78 6.86
C VAL A 167 -4.43 5.09 7.62
N GLY A 168 -4.46 5.04 8.96
CA GLY A 168 -4.25 6.21 9.80
C GLY A 168 -2.89 6.86 9.55
N ALA A 169 -1.83 6.05 9.58
CA ALA A 169 -0.46 6.55 9.39
C ALA A 169 -0.24 7.23 8.03
N PHE A 170 -0.71 6.63 6.93
CA PHE A 170 -0.57 7.25 5.60
C PHE A 170 -1.47 8.47 5.43
N TYR A 171 -2.70 8.44 5.96
CA TYR A 171 -3.58 9.61 5.91
C TYR A 171 -2.96 10.80 6.64
N GLU A 172 -2.48 10.61 7.88
CA GLU A 172 -1.82 11.65 8.67
C GLU A 172 -0.56 12.17 8.00
N LEU A 173 0.27 11.27 7.46
CA LEU A 173 1.49 11.63 6.74
C LEU A 173 1.22 12.55 5.55
N LEU A 174 0.19 12.22 4.75
CA LEU A 174 -0.18 12.98 3.55
C LEU A 174 -1.03 14.23 3.85
N SER A 175 -1.46 14.41 5.10
CA SER A 175 -2.26 15.55 5.56
C SER A 175 -1.44 16.61 6.29
N GLN A 176 -0.12 16.43 6.43
CA GLN A 176 0.74 17.39 7.12
C GLN A 176 0.69 18.76 6.44
N SER A 177 0.55 19.83 7.23
CA SER A 177 0.45 21.21 6.71
C SER A 177 1.70 21.70 5.99
N SER A 178 2.85 21.08 6.25
CA SER A 178 4.09 21.30 5.51
C SER A 178 4.05 20.78 4.07
N LEU A 179 3.05 19.94 3.76
CA LEU A 179 2.81 19.43 2.42
C LEU A 179 1.78 20.30 1.73
N ASN A 180 2.22 20.93 0.66
CA ASN A 180 1.33 21.69 -0.18
C ASN A 180 1.72 21.48 -1.64
N MET A 181 0.77 20.99 -2.42
CA MET A 181 0.95 20.63 -3.82
C MET A 181 -0.02 21.43 -4.67
N LEU A 182 0.47 21.91 -5.82
CA LEU A 182 -0.41 22.53 -6.80
C LEU A 182 -1.25 21.44 -7.46
N HIS A 183 -2.56 21.47 -7.26
CA HIS A 183 -3.49 20.60 -7.96
C HIS A 183 -3.42 20.94 -9.46
N PRO A 184 -3.15 19.97 -10.35
CA PRO A 184 -2.93 20.21 -11.77
C PRO A 184 -4.12 20.89 -12.44
N GLU A 185 -5.33 20.46 -12.10
CA GLU A 185 -6.57 20.99 -12.68
C GLU A 185 -7.09 22.24 -11.97
N GLU A 186 -7.26 22.18 -10.64
CA GLU A 186 -7.84 23.30 -9.87
C GLU A 186 -6.91 24.51 -9.72
N LYS A 187 -5.61 24.36 -10.03
CA LYS A 187 -4.56 25.38 -9.80
C LYS A 187 -4.54 25.92 -8.37
N LYS A 188 -4.99 25.10 -7.42
CA LYS A 188 -5.02 25.39 -5.99
C LYS A 188 -4.03 24.53 -5.25
N HIS A 189 -3.58 25.06 -4.14
CA HIS A 189 -2.68 24.42 -3.22
C HIS A 189 -3.47 23.48 -2.30
N VAL A 190 -3.22 22.17 -2.42
CA VAL A 190 -3.92 21.10 -1.69
C VAL A 190 -2.93 20.17 -0.98
N ALA A 191 -3.41 19.48 0.05
CA ALA A 191 -2.66 18.41 0.69
C ALA A 191 -2.58 17.20 -0.26
N PRO A 192 -1.46 16.44 -0.28
CA PRO A 192 -1.31 15.24 -1.11
C PRO A 192 -2.42 14.21 -0.94
N VAL A 193 -3.01 14.12 0.26
CA VAL A 193 -4.13 13.19 0.55
C VAL A 193 -5.37 13.47 -0.31
N GLU A 194 -5.56 14.71 -0.78
CA GLU A 194 -6.69 15.06 -1.65
C GLU A 194 -6.60 14.38 -3.03
N LEU A 195 -5.39 14.02 -3.45
CA LEU A 195 -5.14 13.23 -4.66
C LEU A 195 -5.27 11.71 -4.43
N CYS A 196 -5.60 11.28 -3.20
CA CYS A 196 -5.73 9.89 -2.80
C CYS A 196 -7.17 9.56 -2.28
N PRO A 197 -8.20 9.62 -3.15
CA PRO A 197 -9.59 9.44 -2.76
C PRO A 197 -9.89 8.10 -2.07
N ILE A 198 -9.24 7.01 -2.47
CA ILE A 198 -9.45 5.69 -1.85
C ILE A 198 -8.87 5.69 -0.44
N LEU A 199 -7.63 6.16 -0.25
CA LEU A 199 -7.05 6.26 1.09
C LEU A 199 -7.91 7.15 2.01
N LYS A 200 -8.36 8.31 1.50
CA LYS A 200 -9.24 9.23 2.24
C LYS A 200 -10.56 8.57 2.62
N MET A 201 -11.16 7.81 1.70
CA MET A 201 -12.39 7.07 1.97
C MET A 201 -12.18 5.96 3.01
N LEU A 202 -11.09 5.19 2.88
CA LEU A 202 -10.72 4.16 3.86
C LEU A 202 -10.49 4.77 5.25
N TYR A 203 -9.87 5.94 5.34
CA TYR A 203 -9.72 6.66 6.61
C TYR A 203 -11.08 7.02 7.23
N ARG A 204 -12.01 7.55 6.43
CA ARG A 204 -13.36 7.91 6.89
C ARG A 204 -14.20 6.70 7.30
N ILE A 205 -13.96 5.55 6.67
CA ILE A 205 -14.64 4.29 7.02
C ILE A 205 -14.01 3.66 8.26
N LEU A 206 -12.68 3.60 8.36
CA LEU A 206 -12.00 2.76 9.35
C LEU A 206 -11.57 3.52 10.60
N ILE A 207 -11.23 4.80 10.49
CA ILE A 207 -10.66 5.59 11.58
C ILE A 207 -11.69 6.54 12.20
N THR A 208 -12.32 7.40 11.39
CA THR A 208 -13.33 8.35 11.94
C THR A 208 -14.71 7.72 12.07
N GLY A 209 -15.00 6.67 11.29
CA GLY A 209 -16.29 6.00 11.29
C GLY A 209 -17.43 6.80 10.66
N GLU A 210 -17.13 7.96 10.06
CA GLU A 210 -18.09 8.87 9.39
C GLU A 210 -18.82 8.24 8.21
N GLN A 211 -18.19 7.27 7.55
CA GLN A 211 -18.70 6.62 6.35
C GLN A 211 -18.93 5.14 6.57
N SER A 212 -19.91 4.59 5.87
CA SER A 212 -20.16 3.16 5.82
C SER A 212 -19.24 2.49 4.78
N PRO A 213 -19.00 1.16 4.87
CA PRO A 213 -18.21 0.45 3.87
C PRO A 213 -18.69 0.65 2.43
N GLN A 214 -19.98 0.92 2.21
CA GLN A 214 -20.57 1.19 0.90
C GLN A 214 -19.92 2.38 0.17
N ALA A 215 -19.46 3.38 0.94
CA ALA A 215 -18.86 4.59 0.41
C ALA A 215 -17.53 4.33 -0.35
N ILE A 216 -16.92 3.15 -0.19
CA ILE A 216 -15.75 2.76 -1.00
C ILE A 216 -16.05 2.75 -2.49
N LEU A 217 -17.30 2.45 -2.88
CA LEU A 217 -17.72 2.47 -4.28
C LEU A 217 -17.91 3.90 -4.79
N GLU A 218 -18.23 4.85 -3.91
CA GLU A 218 -18.33 6.28 -4.27
C GLU A 218 -16.94 6.84 -4.60
N ALA A 219 -15.90 6.43 -3.87
CA ALA A 219 -14.52 6.77 -4.20
C ALA A 219 -14.07 6.27 -5.60
N LEU A 220 -14.76 5.28 -6.18
CA LEU A 220 -14.53 4.80 -7.55
C LEU A 220 -15.41 5.47 -8.61
N ARG A 221 -16.49 6.16 -8.20
CA ARG A 221 -17.42 6.79 -9.15
C ARG A 221 -16.89 8.09 -9.75
N ASP A 222 -15.80 8.60 -9.18
CA ASP A 222 -15.03 9.73 -9.71
C ASP A 222 -15.90 10.91 -10.18
N GLU A 223 -16.48 11.62 -9.21
CA GLU A 223 -17.21 12.88 -9.48
C GLU A 223 -16.26 14.03 -9.89
N THR A 224 -14.95 13.77 -9.90
CA THR A 224 -13.85 14.73 -10.05
C THR A 224 -13.04 14.55 -11.33
N LEU A 225 -13.36 13.59 -12.20
CA LEU A 225 -12.62 13.25 -13.43
C LEU A 225 -11.14 12.87 -13.21
N ASN A 226 -10.78 12.34 -12.04
CA ASN A 226 -9.45 11.88 -11.69
C ASN A 226 -9.05 10.56 -12.37
N ASP A 227 -8.54 10.64 -13.60
CA ASP A 227 -7.92 9.51 -14.31
C ASP A 227 -6.69 8.98 -13.52
N PRO A 228 -6.66 7.68 -13.14
CA PRO A 228 -5.48 7.04 -12.56
C PRO A 228 -4.18 7.27 -13.33
N ARG A 229 -4.26 7.39 -14.66
CA ARG A 229 -3.11 7.70 -15.52
C ARG A 229 -2.53 9.07 -15.20
N GLU A 230 -3.36 10.10 -15.07
CA GLU A 230 -2.91 11.46 -14.79
C GLU A 230 -2.24 11.53 -13.41
N ARG A 231 -2.78 10.83 -12.41
CA ARG A 231 -2.14 10.67 -11.09
C ARG A 231 -0.73 10.11 -11.20
N ILE A 232 -0.51 9.13 -12.07
CA ILE A 232 0.82 8.55 -12.32
C ILE A 232 1.74 9.56 -13.02
N GLU A 233 1.25 10.30 -14.02
CA GLU A 233 2.03 11.33 -14.71
C GLU A 233 2.47 12.45 -13.75
N ILE A 234 1.57 12.89 -12.87
CA ILE A 234 1.85 13.87 -11.81
C ILE A 234 2.96 13.35 -10.89
N ALA A 235 2.85 12.10 -10.44
CA ALA A 235 3.85 11.47 -9.57
C ALA A 235 5.25 11.44 -10.20
N GLN A 236 5.33 11.14 -11.50
CA GLN A 236 6.59 11.00 -12.25
C GLN A 236 7.27 12.34 -12.61
N SER A 237 6.59 13.47 -12.42
CA SER A 237 7.18 14.79 -12.67
C SER A 237 8.28 15.19 -11.67
N HIS A 238 8.50 14.41 -10.60
CA HIS A 238 9.46 14.65 -9.50
C HIS A 238 9.28 15.97 -8.72
N VAL A 239 8.32 16.83 -9.09
CA VAL A 239 8.00 18.11 -8.41
C VAL A 239 7.61 17.89 -6.94
N PHE A 240 7.22 16.66 -6.59
CA PHE A 240 6.57 16.32 -5.33
C PHE A 240 7.40 15.44 -4.41
N TYR A 241 8.66 15.10 -4.74
CA TYR A 241 9.51 14.40 -3.78
C TYR A 241 9.71 15.25 -2.51
N ARG A 242 9.41 14.69 -1.33
CA ARG A 242 9.47 15.36 -0.02
C ARG A 242 10.21 14.48 1.00
N PRO A 243 11.56 14.40 0.94
CA PRO A 243 12.38 13.61 1.86
C PRO A 243 12.17 13.96 3.34
N SER A 244 11.80 15.21 3.62
CA SER A 244 11.48 15.72 4.95
C SER A 244 10.40 14.91 5.67
N LEU A 245 9.47 14.28 4.94
CA LEU A 245 8.47 13.38 5.50
C LEU A 245 9.07 12.13 6.15
N LEU A 246 10.22 11.70 5.66
CA LEU A 246 10.97 10.58 6.21
C LEU A 246 11.99 11.03 7.28
N GLY A 247 12.01 12.32 7.63
CA GLY A 247 13.02 12.91 8.51
C GLY A 247 14.40 12.99 7.87
N GLN A 248 14.46 13.00 6.54
CA GLN A 248 15.67 13.30 5.79
C GLN A 248 15.74 14.80 5.51
N PRO A 249 16.95 15.42 5.54
CA PRO A 249 17.11 16.84 5.25
C PRO A 249 16.68 17.20 3.83
#